data_AF-A0A8J6MAK5-F1
#
_entry.id   AF-A0A8J6MAK5-F1
#
_cell.length_a   1.000
_cell.length_b   1.000
_cell.length_c   1.000
_cell.angle_alpha   90.00
_cell.angle_beta   90.00
_cell.angle_gamma   90.00
#
_symmetry.space_group_name_H-M   'P 1'
#
loop_
_entity.id
_entity.type
_entity.pdbx_description
1 polymer ?
#
loop_
_entity_poly.entity_id
_entity_poly.type
_entity_poly.pdbx_seq_one_letter_code
_entity_poly.pdbx_strand_id
1 'polypeptide(L)'
;MAVDVTVEHKNVMVGGREYTMTTTRYVGLCEYQGMDGEPILADEATCVDFVDVKTGKSQGPGWSYTIHKDVTPDELAEARRRIIQIATQAMIDQGIW
;
A
#
# COMPACT_ATOMS: atom_id res chain seq x y z
N MET A 1 11.62 -13.84 11.23
CA MET A 1 11.32 -12.54 11.87
C MET A 1 9.83 -12.53 12.16
N ALA A 2 9.39 -12.07 13.34
CA ALA A 2 7.97 -12.02 13.64
C ALA A 2 7.34 -10.85 12.86
N VAL A 3 6.24 -11.12 12.15
CA VAL A 3 5.44 -10.07 11.51
C VAL A 3 4.64 -9.37 12.61
N ASP A 4 4.81 -8.06 12.73
CA ASP A 4 3.99 -7.23 13.61
C ASP A 4 2.67 -6.92 12.93
N VAL A 5 1.57 -7.03 13.68
CA VAL A 5 0.21 -6.86 13.13
C VAL A 5 -0.54 -5.83 13.96
N THR A 6 -0.97 -4.77 13.28
CA THR A 6 -1.80 -3.72 13.87
C THR A 6 -3.15 -3.66 13.16
N VAL A 7 -4.21 -3.49 13.94
CA VAL A 7 -5.59 -3.41 13.42
C VAL A 7 -6.22 -2.14 13.95
N GLU A 8 -6.73 -1.33 13.03
CA GLU A 8 -7.44 -0.09 13.34
C GLU A 8 -8.85 -0.15 12.76
N HIS A 9 -9.82 0.32 13.54
CA HIS A 9 -11.20 0.48 13.10
C HIS A 9 -11.59 1.94 13.17
N LYS A 10 -12.22 2.44 12.10
CA LYS A 10 -12.67 3.82 12.03
C LYS A 10 -13.96 3.93 11.24
N ASN A 11 -14.93 4.68 11.77
CA ASN A 11 -16.11 5.02 10.99
C ASN A 11 -15.79 6.16 10.03
N VAL A 12 -16.18 5.99 8.76
CA VAL A 12 -15.94 6.95 7.69
C VAL A 12 -17.19 7.13 6.84
N MET A 13 -17.35 8.34 6.32
CA MET A 13 -18.42 8.67 5.38
C MET A 13 -17.87 8.65 3.95
N VAL A 14 -18.41 7.78 3.10
CA VAL A 14 -18.03 7.66 1.68
C VAL A 14 -19.29 7.71 0.84
N GLY A 15 -19.38 8.65 -0.10
CA GLY A 15 -20.56 8.80 -0.97
C GLY A 15 -21.89 8.98 -0.21
N GLY A 16 -21.86 9.60 0.97
CA GLY A 16 -23.05 9.79 1.82
C GLY A 16 -23.50 8.56 2.60
N ARG A 17 -22.75 7.45 2.57
CA ARG A 17 -22.98 6.25 3.38
C ARG A 17 -21.89 6.11 4.44
N GLU A 18 -22.27 5.56 5.58
CA GLU A 18 -21.35 5.29 6.69
C GLU A 18 -20.80 3.87 6.58
N TYR A 19 -19.49 3.75 6.73
CA TYR A 19 -18.77 2.49 6.72
C TYR A 19 -17.88 2.36 7.95
N THR A 20 -17.78 1.15 8.49
CA THR A 20 -16.68 0.78 9.37
C THR A 20 -15.51 0.37 8.48
N MET A 21 -14.50 1.23 8.41
CA MET A 21 -13.24 0.92 7.76
C MET A 21 -12.34 0.16 8.74
N THR A 22 -11.90 -1.02 8.36
CA THR A 22 -10.89 -1.79 9.09
C THR A 22 -9.59 -1.77 8.30
N THR A 23 -8.52 -1.27 8.91
CA THR A 23 -7.18 -1.30 8.33
C THR A 23 -6.32 -2.24 9.14
N THR A 24 -5.83 -3.29 8.50
CA THR A 24 -4.90 -4.26 9.09
C THR A 24 -3.56 -4.09 8.41
N ARG A 25 -2.54 -3.72 9.18
CA ARG A 25 -1.18 -3.51 8.70
C ARG A 25 -0.26 -4.59 9.24
N TYR A 26 0.51 -5.19 8.34
CA TYR A 26 1.49 -6.24 8.58
C TYR A 26 2.87 -5.67 8.29
N VAL A 27 3.74 -5.57 9.30
CA VAL A 27 5.10 -5.04 9.16
C VAL A 27 6.09 -6.17 9.42
N GLY A 28 6.97 -6.42 8.47
CA GLY A 28 7.95 -7.50 8.50
C GLY A 28 7.81 -8.40 7.27
N LEU A 29 8.96 -8.89 6.81
CA LEU A 29 9.06 -9.71 5.60
C LEU A 29 8.14 -10.93 5.67
N CYS A 30 7.20 -11.02 4.74
CA CYS A 30 6.21 -12.09 4.64
C CYS A 30 5.87 -12.40 3.17
N GLU A 31 5.45 -13.63 2.92
CA GLU A 31 4.96 -14.08 1.62
C GLU A 31 3.43 -14.04 1.61
N TYR A 32 2.86 -13.47 0.56
CA TYR A 32 1.43 -13.33 0.32
C TYR A 32 1.06 -14.01 -0.99
N GLN A 33 -0.20 -14.43 -1.13
CA GLN A 33 -0.70 -14.97 -2.39
C GLN A 33 -1.28 -13.83 -3.25
N GLY A 34 -0.74 -13.64 -4.44
CA GLY A 34 -1.26 -12.71 -5.44
C GLY A 34 -2.57 -13.18 -6.06
N MET A 35 -3.26 -12.28 -6.79
CA MET A 35 -4.55 -12.60 -7.43
C MET A 35 -4.46 -13.73 -8.46
N ASP A 36 -3.32 -13.85 -9.13
CA ASP A 36 -3.07 -14.90 -10.14
C ASP A 36 -2.49 -16.18 -9.52
N GLY A 37 -2.42 -16.26 -8.18
CA GLY A 37 -1.83 -17.39 -7.45
C GLY A 37 -0.32 -17.31 -7.28
N GLU A 38 0.34 -16.35 -7.92
CA GLU A 38 1.78 -16.11 -7.79
C GLU A 38 2.16 -15.60 -6.39
N PRO A 39 3.28 -16.05 -5.80
CA PRO A 39 3.73 -15.57 -4.50
C PRO A 39 4.27 -14.13 -4.60
N ILE A 40 3.91 -13.32 -3.61
CA ILE A 40 4.35 -11.94 -3.43
C ILE A 40 5.16 -11.88 -2.13
N LEU A 41 6.47 -11.62 -2.25
CA LEU A 41 7.31 -11.33 -1.09
C LEU A 41 7.26 -9.82 -0.80
N ALA A 42 6.85 -9.44 0.40
CA ALA A 42 6.70 -8.04 0.78
C ALA A 42 7.24 -7.76 2.19
N ASP A 43 7.87 -6.60 2.35
CA ASP A 43 8.34 -6.09 3.66
C ASP A 43 7.18 -5.57 4.52
N GLU A 44 6.12 -5.12 3.87
CA GLU A 44 4.91 -4.62 4.50
C GLU A 44 3.69 -4.92 3.62
N ALA A 45 2.57 -5.27 4.25
CA ALA A 45 1.27 -5.32 3.59
C ALA A 45 0.22 -4.57 4.39
N THR A 46 -0.69 -3.90 3.70
CA THR A 46 -1.88 -3.29 4.29
C THR A 46 -3.12 -3.86 3.62
N CYS A 47 -4.05 -4.34 4.43
CA CYS A 47 -5.37 -4.78 4.03
C CYS A 47 -6.41 -3.78 4.56
N VAL A 48 -7.30 -3.31 3.69
CA VAL A 48 -8.39 -2.42 4.07
C VAL A 48 -9.70 -3.02 3.63
N ASP A 49 -10.64 -3.16 4.56
CA ASP A 49 -12.02 -3.51 4.24
C ASP A 49 -12.99 -2.44 4.73
N PHE A 50 -14.06 -2.24 3.97
CA PHE A 50 -15.14 -1.32 4.28
C PHE A 50 -16.43 -2.11 4.45
N VAL A 51 -16.98 -2.09 5.67
CA VAL A 51 -18.26 -2.73 5.96
C VAL A 51 -19.32 -1.64 6.09
N ASP A 52 -20.34 -1.68 5.23
CA ASP A 52 -21.45 -0.74 5.29
C ASP A 52 -22.20 -0.91 6.62
N VAL A 53 -22.31 0.15 7.43
CA VAL A 53 -22.87 0.07 8.79
C VAL A 53 -24.35 -0.30 8.78
N LYS A 54 -25.10 0.06 7.72
CA LYS A 54 -26.53 -0.22 7.63
C LYS A 54 -26.82 -1.64 7.18
N THR A 55 -26.04 -2.15 6.23
CA THR A 55 -26.30 -3.46 5.59
C THR A 55 -25.41 -4.58 6.11
N GLY A 56 -24.32 -4.25 6.81
CA GLY A 56 -23.30 -5.20 7.25
C GLY A 56 -22.49 -5.81 6.11
N LYS A 57 -22.62 -5.31 4.87
CA LYS A 57 -21.93 -5.87 3.71
C LYS A 57 -20.54 -5.27 3.54
N SER A 58 -19.54 -6.15 3.47
CA SER A 58 -18.18 -5.83 3.06
C SER A 58 -18.14 -5.42 1.59
N GLN A 59 -17.29 -4.45 1.25
CA GLN A 59 -16.97 -4.07 -0.13
C GLN A 59 -15.86 -4.96 -0.74
N GLY A 60 -15.30 -5.86 0.05
CA GLY A 60 -14.16 -6.70 -0.31
C GLY A 60 -12.85 -6.07 0.17
N PRO A 61 -11.93 -6.88 0.74
CA PRO A 61 -10.64 -6.37 1.22
C PRO A 61 -9.76 -5.94 0.04
N GLY A 62 -9.31 -4.69 0.08
CA GLY A 62 -8.25 -4.17 -0.79
C GLY A 62 -6.89 -4.39 -0.15
N TRP A 63 -5.96 -4.96 -0.92
CA TRP A 63 -4.58 -5.19 -0.47
C TRP A 63 -3.60 -4.23 -1.15
N SER A 64 -2.61 -3.77 -0.39
CA SER A 64 -1.49 -2.97 -0.88
C SER A 64 -0.21 -3.51 -0.27
N TYR A 65 0.83 -3.66 -1.08
CA TYR A 65 2.08 -4.30 -0.70
C TYR A 65 3.27 -3.38 -0.94
N THR A 66 4.19 -3.33 0.02
CA THR A 66 5.55 -2.84 -0.18
C THR A 66 6.40 -4.03 -0.58
N ILE A 67 6.51 -4.26 -1.88
CA ILE A 67 7.23 -5.41 -2.45
C ILE A 67 8.68 -5.42 -1.97
N HIS A 68 9.11 -6.58 -1.46
CA HIS A 68 10.49 -6.77 -1.03
C HIS A 68 11.40 -6.69 -2.25
N LYS A 69 12.53 -6.00 -2.09
CA LYS A 69 13.56 -5.93 -3.12
C LYS A 69 14.90 -6.18 -2.47
N ASP A 70 15.65 -7.11 -3.04
CA ASP A 70 17.06 -7.33 -2.73
C ASP A 70 17.89 -6.19 -3.37
N VAL A 71 17.73 -4.98 -2.85
CA VAL A 71 18.48 -3.80 -3.26
C VAL A 71 19.30 -3.28 -2.11
N THR A 72 20.55 -2.94 -2.40
CA THR A 72 21.42 -2.28 -1.46
C THR A 72 20.97 -0.83 -1.22
N PRO A 73 21.35 -0.21 -0.09
CA PRO A 73 21.06 1.20 0.17
C PRO A 73 21.57 2.13 -0.93
N ASP A 74 22.71 1.81 -1.54
CA ASP A 74 23.34 2.61 -2.60
C ASP A 74 22.51 2.55 -3.90
N GLU A 75 22.02 1.37 -4.28
CA GLU A 75 21.13 1.21 -5.43
C GLU A 75 19.82 1.96 -5.25
N LEU A 76 19.27 1.94 -4.03
CA LEU A 76 18.06 2.70 -3.71
C LEU A 76 18.30 4.22 -3.78
N ALA A 77 19.45 4.69 -3.29
CA ALA A 77 19.83 6.10 -3.35
C ALA A 77 20.02 6.58 -4.79
N GLU A 78 20.63 5.76 -5.65
CA GLU A 78 20.80 6.07 -7.07
C GLU A 78 19.46 6.07 -7.82
N ALA A 79 18.59 5.09 -7.55
CA ALA A 79 17.24 5.07 -8.12
C ALA A 79 16.44 6.34 -7.76
N ARG A 80 16.54 6.80 -6.50
CA ARG A 80 15.92 8.06 -6.05
C ARG A 80 16.49 9.28 -6.78
N ARG A 81 17.81 9.37 -6.94
CA ARG A 81 18.44 10.46 -7.72
C ARG A 81 17.91 10.49 -9.14
N ARG A 82 17.81 9.32 -9.78
CA ARG A 82 17.28 9.18 -11.14
C ARG A 82 15.82 9.62 -11.25
N ILE A 83 14.96 9.24 -10.30
CA ILE A 83 13.55 9.67 -10.25
C ILE A 83 13.47 11.20 -10.15
N ILE A 84 14.25 11.80 -9.24
CA ILE A 84 14.28 13.26 -9.06
C ILE A 84 14.72 13.95 -10.36
N GLN A 85 15.75 13.43 -11.02
CA GLN A 85 16.27 13.99 -12.26
C GLN A 85 15.24 13.93 -13.39
N ILE A 86 14.55 12.79 -13.55
CA ILE A 86 13.47 12.63 -14.55
C ILE A 86 12.30 13.56 -14.24
N ALA A 87 11.85 13.62 -12.98
CA ALA A 87 10.77 14.50 -12.57
C ALA A 87 11.12 15.98 -12.81
N THR A 88 12.34 16.38 -12.47
CA THR A 88 12.85 17.74 -12.70
C THR A 88 12.86 18.07 -14.18
N GLN A 89 13.38 17.17 -15.02
CA GLN A 89 13.38 17.37 -16.47
C GLN A 89 11.96 17.49 -17.03
N ALA A 90 11.04 16.63 -16.58
CA ALA A 90 9.65 16.70 -16.99
C ALA A 90 8.96 18.01 -16.58
N MET A 91 9.33 18.62 -15.44
CA MET A 91 8.84 19.93 -15.04
C MET A 91 9.37 21.06 -15.92
N ILE A 92 10.65 21.00 -16.30
CA ILE A 92 11.27 21.96 -17.24
C ILE A 92 10.60 21.86 -18.61
N ASP A 93 10.42 20.63 -19.13
CA ASP A 93 9.82 20.39 -20.45
C ASP A 93 8.36 20.89 -20.52
N GLN A 94 7.66 20.88 -19.38
CA GLN A 94 6.29 21.42 -19.24
C GLN A 94 6.25 22.93 -18.94
N GLY A 95 7.40 23.59 -18.77
CA GLY A 95 7.49 25.01 -18.42
C GLY A 95 6.98 25.35 -17.02
N ILE A 96 6.98 24.36 -16.11
CA ILE A 96 6.54 24.51 -14.72
C ILE A 96 7.68 25.04 -13.83
N TRP A 97 8.92 24.80 -14.23
CA TRP A 97 10.14 25.13 -13.48
C TRP A 97 11.04 26.10 -14.25
#